data_AF-A0A6H2A639-F1
#
_entry.id   AF-A0A6H2A639-F1
#
_cell.length_a   1.000
_cell.length_b   1.000
_cell.length_c   1.000
_cell.angle_alpha   90.00
_cell.angle_beta   90.00
_cell.angle_gamma   90.00
#
_symmetry.space_group_name_H-M   'P 1'
#
loop_
_entity.id
_entity.type
_entity.pdbx_description
1 polymer ?
#
loop_
_entity_poly.entity_id
_entity_poly.type
_entity_poly.pdbx_seq_one_letter_code
_entity_poly.pdbx_strand_id
1 'polypeptide(L)' 'MKDWHVYPNNDFKEHNTNSKECRCNPRVEGSEDDTCWIVIHKAYDMREYREEEQVIN' A
#
# COMPACT_ATOMS: atom_id res chain seq x y z
N MET A 1 -8.06 15.25 8.04
CA MET A 1 -7.25 14.78 6.90
C MET A 1 -7.82 13.43 6.49
N LYS A 2 -8.18 13.24 5.22
CA LYS A 2 -8.77 11.98 4.77
C LYS A 2 -7.70 11.26 3.96
N ASP A 3 -7.11 10.24 4.56
CA ASP A 3 -6.13 9.42 3.89
C ASP A 3 -6.87 8.38 3.03
N TRP A 4 -6.43 8.19 1.79
CA TRP A 4 -6.99 7.20 0.88
C TRP A 4 -6.17 5.93 0.95
N HIS A 5 -6.80 4.84 1.35
CA HIS A 5 -6.15 3.54 1.40
C HIS A 5 -6.44 2.75 0.13
N VAL A 6 -5.38 2.29 -0.54
CA VAL A 6 -5.47 1.44 -1.73
C VAL A 6 -4.96 0.06 -1.37
N TYR A 7 -5.69 -0.97 -1.79
CA TYR A 7 -5.38 -2.37 -1.50
C TYR A 7 -5.13 -3.15 -2.80
N PRO A 8 -4.25 -4.16 -2.77
CA PRO A 8 -4.06 -5.04 -3.90
C PRO A 8 -5.30 -5.90 -4.19
N ASN A 9 -5.54 -6.24 -5.46
CA ASN A 9 -6.66 -7.11 -5.85
C ASN A 9 -6.60 -8.48 -5.14
N ASN A 10 -7.72 -9.03 -4.69
CA ASN A 10 -7.74 -10.32 -3.96
C ASN A 10 -6.90 -10.33 -2.65
N ASP A 11 -6.63 -9.18 -2.05
CA ASP A 11 -6.12 -9.13 -0.68
C ASP A 11 -7.26 -9.30 0.32
N PHE A 12 -7.40 -10.52 0.84
CA PHE A 12 -8.46 -10.88 1.78
C PHE A 12 -8.05 -10.72 3.25
N LYS A 13 -6.83 -10.27 3.52
CA LYS A 13 -6.34 -10.08 4.89
C LYS A 13 -6.64 -8.68 5.38
N GLU A 14 -6.93 -8.58 6.67
CA GLU A 14 -7.20 -7.30 7.31
C GLU A 14 -5.92 -6.46 7.46
N HIS A 15 -6.05 -5.16 7.24
CA HIS A 15 -4.99 -4.17 7.42
C HIS A 15 -5.34 -3.21 8.53
N ASN A 16 -4.30 -2.80 9.27
CA ASN A 16 -4.46 -1.79 10.30
C ASN A 16 -4.43 -0.40 9.66
N THR A 17 -5.62 0.19 9.45
CA THR A 17 -5.79 1.54 8.89
C THR A 17 -5.83 2.63 9.96
N ASN A 18 -6.02 2.24 11.23
CA ASN A 18 -6.15 3.16 12.35
C ASN A 18 -4.80 3.53 12.99
N SER A 19 -3.71 2.97 12.50
CA SER A 19 -2.36 3.27 12.96
C SER A 19 -1.36 3.29 11.81
N LYS A 20 -0.17 3.83 12.07
CA LYS A 20 0.96 3.81 11.12
C LYS A 20 1.63 2.43 11.03
N GLU A 21 1.21 1.47 11.84
CA GLU A 21 1.81 0.15 11.96
C GLU A 21 0.95 -0.89 11.24
N CYS A 22 1.20 -1.07 9.95
CA CYS A 22 0.73 -2.22 9.19
C CYS A 22 1.88 -3.18 8.89
N ARG A 23 1.69 -4.46 9.17
CA ARG A 23 2.68 -5.52 8.90
C ARG A 23 2.97 -5.69 7.40
N CYS A 24 2.05 -5.22 6.56
CA CYS A 24 2.21 -5.13 5.12
C CYS A 24 3.33 -4.17 4.67
N ASN A 25 3.86 -3.32 5.56
CA ASN A 25 4.86 -2.29 5.24
C ASN A 25 4.41 -1.37 4.08
N PRO A 26 3.32 -0.60 4.28
CA PRO A 26 2.69 0.19 3.25
C PRO A 26 3.58 1.34 2.82
N ARG A 27 3.43 1.77 1.56
CA ARG A 27 4.06 2.99 1.04
C ARG A 27 3.08 4.16 1.19
N VAL A 28 3.59 5.32 1.58
CA VAL A 28 2.80 6.54 1.68
C VAL A 28 3.25 7.50 0.60
N GLU A 29 2.30 7.99 -0.20
CA GLU A 29 2.51 9.01 -1.22
C GLU A 29 1.63 10.23 -0.90
N GLY A 30 2.24 11.42 -0.89
CA GLY A 30 1.54 12.68 -0.64
C GLY A 30 1.35 13.48 -1.92
N SER A 31 0.30 14.30 -1.96
CA SER A 31 0.23 15.41 -2.92
C SER A 31 1.21 16.52 -2.53
N GLU A 32 1.74 17.27 -3.49
CA GLU A 32 2.71 18.36 -3.25
C GLU A 32 2.18 19.47 -2.30
N ASP A 33 0.87 19.53 -2.12
CA ASP A 33 0.18 20.49 -1.25
C ASP A 33 -0.21 19.93 0.13
N ASP A 34 0.24 18.72 0.48
CA ASP A 34 -0.08 18.00 1.72
C ASP A 34 -1.59 17.92 2.01
N THR A 35 -2.46 18.04 1.00
CA THR A 35 -3.92 18.00 1.22
C THR A 35 -4.47 16.58 1.29
N CYS A 36 -3.73 15.62 0.71
CA CYS A 36 -4.15 14.24 0.55
C CYS A 36 -2.96 13.28 0.67
N TRP A 37 -3.11 12.24 1.49
CA TRP A 37 -2.17 11.13 1.55
C TRP A 37 -2.81 9.88 0.97
N ILE A 38 -2.07 9.19 0.10
CA ILE A 38 -2.43 7.87 -0.44
C ILE A 38 -1.56 6.85 0.28
N VAL A 39 -2.20 5.95 1.03
CA VAL A 39 -1.55 4.83 1.70
C VAL A 39 -1.75 3.59 0.85
N ILE A 40 -0.67 3.14 0.22
CA ILE A 40 -0.64 1.99 -0.68
C ILE A 40 -0.22 0.76 0.13
N HIS A 41 -1.16 -0.15 0.37
CA HIS A 41 -0.90 -1.40 1.09
C HIS A 41 -0.32 -2.46 0.18
N LYS A 42 0.49 -3.34 0.77
CA LYS A 42 1.10 -4.48 0.08
C LYS A 42 0.38 -5.78 0.42
N ALA A 43 0.33 -6.70 -0.54
CA ALA A 43 -0.25 -8.00 -0.32
C ALA A 43 0.68 -8.88 0.54
N TYR A 44 0.12 -9.61 1.50
CA TYR A 44 0.90 -10.52 2.36
C TYR A 44 1.40 -11.79 1.66
N ASP A 45 1.03 -12.00 0.39
CA ASP A 45 1.49 -13.12 -0.43
C ASP A 45 2.80 -12.81 -1.17
N MET A 46 3.39 -11.62 -0.95
CA MET A 46 4.63 -11.14 -1.57
C MET A 46 4.60 -11.13 -3.11
N ARG A 47 3.43 -11.14 -3.75
CA ARG A 47 3.34 -11.17 -5.22
C ARG A 47 3.93 -9.92 -5.88
N GLU A 48 3.91 -8.78 -5.20
CA GLU A 48 4.50 -7.52 -5.70
C GLU A 48 6.01 -7.66 -5.93
N TYR A 49 6.71 -8.39 -5.05
CA TYR A 49 8.13 -8.70 -5.23
C TYR A 49 8.37 -9.48 -6.54
N ARG A 50 7.43 -10.36 -6.91
CA ARG A 50 7.52 -11.14 -8.15
C ARG A 50 7.18 -10.30 -9.39
N GLU A 51 6.24 -9.36 -9.27
CA GLU A 51 5.85 -8.48 -10.37
C GLU A 51 6.95 -7.46 -10.70
N GLU A 52 7.64 -6.91 -9.69
CA GLU A 52 8.76 -5.97 -9.89
C GLU A 52 9.95 -6.61 -10.64
N GLU A 53 10.25 -7.89 -10.39
CA GLU A 53 11.30 -8.64 -11.11
C GLU A 53 10.95 -8.89 -12.59
N GLN A 54 9.67 -8.85 -12.96
CA GLN A 54 9.22 -9.10 -14.34
C GLN A 54 9.22 -7.86 -15.24
N VAL A 55 9.42 -6.66 -14.67
CA VAL A 55 9.51 -5.40 -15.43
C VAL A 55 10.93 -5.19 -16.01
N ILE A 56 11.89 -6.04 -15.64
CA ILE A 56 13.25 -6.04 -16.18
C ILE A 56 13.40 -7.21 -17.17
N ASN A 57 12.78 -7.07 -18.35
CA ASN A 57 13.12 -7.85 -19.55
C ASN A 57 12.84 -7.02 -20.80
#